data_AF-A0A3N1TQP5-F1
#
_entry.id   AF-A0A3N1TQP5-F1
#
_cell.length_a   1.000
_cell.length_b   1.000
_cell.length_c   1.000
_cell.angle_alpha   90.00
_cell.angle_beta   90.00
_cell.angle_gamma   90.00
#
_symmetry.space_group_name_H-M   'P 1'
#
loop_
_entity.id
_entity.type
_entity.pdbx_description
1 polymer ?
#
loop_
_entity_poly.entity_id
_entity_poly.type
_entity_poly.pdbx_seq_one_letter_code
_entity_poly.pdbx_strand_id
1 'polypeptide(L)'
;MRVEPSARGAVEDRTSLRERMRTVLDRADLRVPQESLHHPAAVEIVHLVQRALRSGPLGPDRLRSFSERLDRVPPAPVCGAAAPQGHLSRSVARALRSVPARGADAPAVTADVVEWEAAERDLMEAALGLLERVWPQSAAELRETVVEVALLGGAAIDGFTDFAVHGAVLVNRSRLQGSQDGVPGVVRCAEALVHEGAHTRCNAAAVAEPFLLPDRAGRGGADQGGPVLVATPLRADPRPLTGLFQQTVVLARSVLLYRALAGEPFLPPGPAAVGARYAKLLDGARQAVRTLAAHTDSLTPHGRTVLAECAAVIGEPARHSGYAPEDSAPGGPA
;
A
#
# COMPACT_ATOMS: atom_id res chain seq x y z
N MET A 1 -1.99 -11.96 -5.95
CA MET A 1 -2.00 -10.61 -6.59
C MET A 1 -1.29 -10.61 -7.93
N ARG A 2 -1.69 -9.71 -8.85
CA ARG A 2 -1.00 -9.37 -10.12
C ARG A 2 -0.57 -7.89 -10.10
N VAL A 3 0.43 -7.51 -10.91
CA VAL A 3 0.86 -6.11 -11.02
C VAL A 3 -0.18 -5.27 -11.74
N GLU A 4 -0.75 -5.77 -12.84
CA GLU A 4 -1.92 -5.15 -13.43
C GLU A 4 -3.13 -5.23 -12.48
N PRO A 5 -3.93 -4.16 -12.39
CA PRO A 5 -5.05 -4.10 -11.47
C PRO A 5 -6.16 -5.06 -11.88
N SER A 6 -6.75 -5.72 -10.88
CA SER A 6 -7.86 -6.66 -11.06
C SER A 6 -8.86 -6.53 -9.93
N ALA A 7 -10.04 -5.99 -10.24
CA ALA A 7 -11.14 -5.88 -9.28
C ALA A 7 -11.51 -7.24 -8.66
N ARG A 8 -11.59 -8.29 -9.50
CA ARG A 8 -11.82 -9.66 -9.03
C ARG A 8 -10.75 -10.10 -8.02
N GLY A 9 -9.47 -9.91 -8.36
CA GLY A 9 -8.37 -10.27 -7.45
C GLY A 9 -8.39 -9.47 -6.15
N ALA A 10 -8.84 -8.20 -6.19
CA ALA A 10 -9.04 -7.41 -4.97
C ALA A 10 -10.19 -7.94 -4.11
N VAL A 11 -11.31 -8.38 -4.70
CA VAL A 11 -12.41 -9.02 -3.97
C VAL A 11 -11.94 -10.31 -3.28
N GLU A 12 -11.15 -11.14 -3.97
CA GLU A 12 -10.59 -12.39 -3.44
C GLU A 12 -9.68 -12.12 -2.23
N ASP A 13 -8.75 -11.17 -2.34
CA ASP A 13 -7.82 -10.84 -1.25
C ASP A 13 -8.53 -10.15 -0.07
N ARG A 14 -9.52 -9.29 -0.35
CA ARG A 14 -10.39 -8.69 0.69
C ARG A 14 -11.21 -9.75 1.42
N THR A 15 -11.69 -10.76 0.70
CA THR A 15 -12.43 -11.88 1.31
C THR A 15 -11.54 -12.66 2.27
N SER A 16 -10.31 -12.97 1.85
CA SER A 16 -9.31 -13.62 2.70
C SER A 16 -8.99 -12.81 3.96
N LEU A 17 -8.84 -11.48 3.83
CA LEU A 17 -8.63 -10.60 4.99
C LEU A 17 -9.83 -10.65 5.96
N ARG A 18 -11.07 -10.56 5.45
CA ARG A 18 -12.28 -10.62 6.27
C ARG A 18 -12.43 -11.94 7.01
N GLU A 19 -12.09 -13.06 6.39
CA GLU A 19 -12.11 -14.37 7.05
C GLU A 19 -11.18 -14.40 8.26
N ARG A 20 -9.96 -13.86 8.13
CA ARG A 20 -9.04 -13.74 9.27
C ARG A 20 -9.57 -12.80 10.35
N MET A 21 -10.20 -11.70 9.97
CA MET A 21 -10.83 -10.79 10.93
C MET A 21 -11.95 -11.48 11.71
N ARG A 22 -12.79 -12.28 11.03
CA ARG A 22 -13.83 -13.10 11.70
C ARG A 22 -13.22 -14.10 12.66
N THR A 23 -12.15 -14.80 12.28
CA THR A 23 -11.47 -15.74 13.20
C THR A 23 -11.00 -15.05 14.48
N VAL A 24 -10.56 -13.79 14.42
CA VAL A 24 -10.21 -13.02 15.61
C VAL A 24 -11.44 -12.70 16.47
N LEU A 25 -12.53 -12.27 15.84
CA LEU A 25 -13.77 -11.91 16.53
C LEU A 25 -14.48 -13.12 17.14
N ASP A 26 -14.53 -14.25 16.43
CA ASP A 26 -15.11 -15.52 16.92
C ASP A 26 -14.37 -16.01 18.18
N ARG A 27 -13.04 -15.86 18.24
CA ARG A 27 -12.24 -16.17 19.44
C ARG A 27 -12.56 -15.28 20.64
N ALA A 28 -13.11 -14.09 20.41
CA ALA A 28 -13.57 -13.17 21.44
C ALA A 28 -15.08 -13.24 21.68
N ASP A 29 -15.79 -14.15 21.01
CA ASP A 29 -17.27 -14.22 20.99
C ASP A 29 -17.93 -12.88 20.64
N LEU A 30 -17.33 -12.14 19.70
CA LEU A 30 -17.85 -10.88 19.18
C LEU A 30 -18.52 -11.11 17.83
N ARG A 31 -19.71 -10.53 17.66
CA ARG A 31 -20.47 -10.56 16.39
C ARG A 31 -20.49 -9.18 15.77
N VAL A 32 -20.39 -9.12 14.45
CA VAL A 32 -20.48 -7.88 13.69
C VAL A 32 -21.06 -8.18 12.30
N PRO A 33 -21.91 -7.29 11.75
CA PRO A 33 -22.40 -7.45 10.39
C PRO A 33 -21.24 -7.56 9.39
N GLN A 34 -21.45 -8.35 8.34
CA GLN A 34 -20.39 -8.68 7.39
C GLN A 34 -19.86 -7.42 6.71
N GLU A 35 -20.78 -6.55 6.32
CA GLU A 35 -20.58 -5.29 5.62
C GLU A 35 -19.75 -4.30 6.44
N SER A 36 -19.86 -4.31 7.77
CA SER A 36 -19.09 -3.41 8.64
C SER A 36 -17.62 -3.80 8.72
N LEU A 37 -17.26 -5.06 8.46
CA LEU A 37 -15.86 -5.52 8.46
C LEU A 37 -15.01 -4.90 7.34
N HIS A 38 -15.64 -4.25 6.36
CA HIS A 38 -14.91 -3.49 5.33
C HIS A 38 -14.50 -2.10 5.81
N HIS A 39 -15.14 -1.59 6.86
CA HIS A 39 -14.91 -0.24 7.35
C HIS A 39 -13.55 -0.15 8.08
N PRO A 40 -12.67 0.83 7.79
CA PRO A 40 -11.36 0.94 8.44
C PRO A 40 -11.41 1.00 9.98
N ALA A 41 -12.42 1.67 10.55
CA ALA A 41 -12.70 1.64 11.99
C ALA A 41 -12.93 0.23 12.57
N ALA A 42 -13.65 -0.66 11.87
CA ALA A 42 -13.82 -2.05 12.31
C ALA A 42 -12.50 -2.81 12.26
N VAL A 43 -11.68 -2.58 11.22
CA VAL A 43 -10.33 -3.16 11.11
C VAL A 43 -9.47 -2.78 12.31
N GLU A 44 -9.49 -1.52 12.73
CA GLU A 44 -8.76 -1.07 13.92
C GLU A 44 -9.25 -1.78 15.18
N ILE A 45 -10.56 -1.92 15.36
CA ILE A 45 -11.13 -2.63 16.51
C ILE A 45 -10.71 -4.10 16.51
N VAL A 46 -10.75 -4.78 15.37
CA VAL A 46 -10.28 -6.18 15.25
C VAL A 46 -8.81 -6.31 15.67
N HIS A 47 -7.95 -5.36 15.27
CA HIS A 47 -6.56 -5.35 15.71
C HIS A 47 -6.40 -5.13 17.22
N LEU A 48 -7.23 -4.27 17.82
CA LEU A 48 -7.24 -4.07 19.27
C LEU A 48 -7.70 -5.32 20.02
N VAL A 49 -8.75 -6.00 19.53
CA VAL A 49 -9.23 -7.30 20.05
C VAL A 49 -8.12 -8.34 19.94
N GLN A 50 -7.50 -8.48 18.76
CA GLN A 50 -6.40 -9.43 18.54
C GLN A 50 -5.25 -9.19 19.51
N ARG A 51 -4.86 -7.93 19.72
CA ARG A 51 -3.79 -7.57 20.65
C ARG A 51 -4.18 -7.91 22.08
N ALA A 52 -5.40 -7.61 22.50
CA ALA A 52 -5.87 -7.90 23.84
C ALA A 52 -5.92 -9.41 24.13
N LEU A 53 -6.35 -10.22 23.15
CA LEU A 53 -6.34 -11.69 23.23
C LEU A 53 -4.94 -12.28 23.39
N ARG A 54 -3.88 -11.61 22.90
CA ARG A 54 -2.48 -12.06 23.13
C ARG A 54 -2.04 -11.88 24.57
N SER A 55 -2.68 -11.00 25.33
CA SER A 55 -2.40 -10.79 26.77
C SER A 55 -3.22 -11.70 27.68
N GLY A 56 -4.14 -12.51 27.14
CA GLY A 56 -5.00 -13.43 27.88
C GLY A 56 -6.47 -13.33 27.48
N PRO A 57 -7.35 -14.14 28.10
CA PRO A 57 -8.80 -14.07 27.87
C PRO A 57 -9.37 -12.67 28.18
N LEU A 58 -10.40 -12.25 27.45
CA LEU A 58 -11.05 -10.97 27.65
C LEU A 58 -12.11 -11.06 28.76
N GLY A 59 -12.02 -10.18 29.75
CA GLY A 59 -13.07 -10.02 30.76
C GLY A 59 -14.35 -9.36 30.18
N PRO A 60 -15.49 -9.46 30.89
CA PRO A 60 -16.79 -9.03 30.41
C PRO A 60 -16.85 -7.54 30.05
N ASP A 61 -16.19 -6.66 30.82
CA ASP A 61 -16.21 -5.22 30.56
C ASP A 61 -15.48 -4.85 29.25
N ARG A 62 -14.38 -5.55 28.95
CA ARG A 62 -13.65 -5.36 27.69
C ARG A 62 -14.46 -5.86 26.51
N LEU A 63 -15.11 -7.02 26.64
CA LEU A 63 -16.00 -7.55 25.60
C LEU A 63 -17.14 -6.59 25.30
N ARG A 64 -17.81 -6.08 26.33
CA ARG A 64 -18.87 -5.07 26.19
C ARG A 64 -18.36 -3.83 25.47
N SER A 65 -17.21 -3.30 25.89
CA SER A 65 -16.61 -2.12 25.25
C SER A 65 -16.28 -2.34 23.76
N PHE A 66 -15.78 -3.52 23.38
CA PHE A 66 -15.53 -3.84 21.97
C PHE A 66 -16.82 -4.01 21.18
N SER A 67 -17.83 -4.68 21.73
CA SER A 67 -19.15 -4.82 21.11
C SER A 67 -19.76 -3.46 20.83
N GLU A 68 -19.85 -2.58 21.84
CA GLU A 68 -20.41 -1.24 21.70
C GLU A 68 -19.68 -0.40 20.65
N ARG A 69 -18.36 -0.59 20.49
CA ARG A 69 -17.59 0.09 19.46
C ARG A 69 -17.85 -0.46 18.07
N LEU A 70 -18.00 -1.79 17.93
CA LEU A 70 -18.36 -2.44 16.66
C LEU A 70 -19.77 -2.04 16.22
N ASP A 71 -20.71 -1.96 17.16
CA ASP A 71 -22.11 -1.57 16.89
C ASP A 71 -22.24 -0.12 16.39
N ARG A 72 -21.25 0.74 16.71
CA ARG A 72 -21.18 2.13 16.24
C ARG A 72 -20.45 2.29 14.91
N VAL A 73 -19.86 1.22 14.36
CA VAL A 73 -19.20 1.31 13.06
C VAL A 73 -20.27 1.42 11.98
N PRO A 74 -20.29 2.52 11.19
CA PRO A 74 -21.26 2.67 10.13
C PRO A 74 -21.01 1.62 9.04
N PRO A 75 -22.02 1.33 8.19
CA PRO A 75 -21.77 0.56 6.98
C PRO A 75 -20.67 1.24 6.16
N ALA A 76 -19.81 0.43 5.52
CA ALA A 76 -18.68 0.94 4.77
C ALA A 76 -19.17 1.87 3.63
N PRO A 77 -18.65 3.12 3.54
CA PRO A 77 -18.96 3.98 2.41
C PRO A 77 -18.43 3.40 1.10
N VAL A 78 -18.92 3.93 -0.01
CA VAL A 78 -18.30 3.72 -1.32
C VAL A 78 -17.08 4.63 -1.38
N CYS A 79 -15.92 4.08 -1.75
CA CYS A 79 -14.63 4.76 -1.95
C CYS A 79 -14.75 6.28 -2.15
N GLY A 80 -14.48 7.08 -1.10
CA GLY A 80 -14.71 8.52 -1.16
C GLY A 80 -14.07 9.32 -0.03
N ALA A 81 -14.26 10.64 -0.09
CA ALA A 81 -13.68 11.59 0.84
C ALA A 81 -14.24 11.41 2.25
N ALA A 82 -13.39 11.02 3.19
CA ALA A 82 -13.75 10.82 4.59
C ALA A 82 -13.48 12.07 5.42
N ALA A 83 -14.40 12.39 6.34
CA ALA A 83 -14.16 13.38 7.39
C ALA A 83 -13.13 12.85 8.41
N PRO A 84 -12.48 13.74 9.19
CA PRO A 84 -11.65 13.36 10.32
C PRO A 84 -12.40 12.43 11.29
N GLN A 85 -11.80 11.28 11.54
CA GLN A 85 -12.35 10.27 12.45
C GLN A 85 -11.25 9.74 13.37
N GLY A 86 -11.63 9.25 14.54
CA GLY A 86 -10.68 8.85 15.57
C GLY A 86 -9.68 7.76 15.15
N HIS A 87 -10.10 6.79 14.32
CA HIS A 87 -9.18 5.74 13.82
C HIS A 87 -8.15 6.30 12.83
N LEU A 88 -8.54 7.27 12.00
CA LEU A 88 -7.64 7.96 11.07
C LEU A 88 -6.61 8.80 11.83
N SER A 89 -7.03 9.59 12.82
CA SER A 89 -6.11 10.39 13.64
C SER A 89 -5.12 9.51 14.42
N ARG A 90 -5.57 8.37 14.95
CA ARG A 90 -4.68 7.39 15.60
C ARG A 90 -3.70 6.75 14.62
N SER A 91 -4.12 6.54 13.37
CA SER A 91 -3.23 6.07 12.30
C SER A 91 -2.13 7.08 11.99
N VAL A 92 -2.48 8.36 11.85
CA VAL A 92 -1.48 9.45 11.66
C VAL A 92 -0.52 9.52 12.84
N ALA A 93 -1.03 9.44 14.08
CA ALA A 93 -0.18 9.42 15.27
C ALA A 93 0.79 8.21 15.29
N ARG A 94 0.39 7.04 14.77
CA ARG A 94 1.28 5.87 14.59
C ARG A 94 2.36 6.16 13.55
N ALA A 95 1.97 6.74 12.41
CA ALA A 95 2.90 7.08 11.33
C ALA A 95 3.94 8.11 11.77
N LEU A 96 3.52 9.16 12.49
CA LEU A 96 4.42 10.20 13.02
C LEU A 96 5.48 9.65 13.97
N ARG A 97 5.17 8.62 14.76
CA ARG A 97 6.19 7.95 15.62
C ARG A 97 7.28 7.24 14.83
N SER A 98 7.06 6.97 13.54
CA SER A 98 8.03 6.36 12.64
C SER A 98 8.80 7.39 11.80
N VAL A 99 8.48 8.69 11.95
CA VAL A 99 9.24 9.78 11.33
C VAL A 99 10.49 10.02 12.18
N PRO A 100 11.71 9.96 11.60
CA PRO A 100 12.93 10.22 12.35
C PRO A 100 12.89 11.59 13.04
N ALA A 101 13.34 11.66 14.28
CA ALA A 101 13.49 12.93 14.98
C ALA A 101 14.44 13.84 14.19
N ARG A 102 14.02 15.08 13.94
CA ARG A 102 14.91 16.11 13.39
C ARG A 102 15.72 16.71 14.54
N GLY A 103 16.87 17.32 14.22
CA GLY A 103 17.70 18.01 15.21
C GLY A 103 16.90 19.07 15.99
N ALA A 104 17.38 19.43 17.18
CA ALA A 104 16.65 20.28 18.14
C ALA A 104 16.16 21.63 17.57
N ASP A 105 16.85 22.16 16.55
CA ASP A 105 16.54 23.45 15.93
C ASP A 105 15.57 23.34 14.73
N ALA A 106 15.19 22.13 14.30
CA ALA A 106 14.29 21.96 13.18
C ALA A 106 12.82 22.16 13.62
N PRO A 107 11.99 22.84 12.80
CA PRO A 107 10.58 23.00 13.12
C PRO A 107 9.88 21.64 13.27
N ALA A 108 8.96 21.58 14.23
CA ALA A 108 8.16 20.38 14.49
C ALA A 108 7.43 19.97 13.20
N VAL A 109 7.60 18.71 12.80
CA VAL A 109 6.94 18.18 11.62
C VAL A 109 5.54 17.73 12.02
N THR A 110 4.52 18.38 11.47
CA THR A 110 3.12 18.07 11.77
C THR A 110 2.48 17.29 10.62
N ALA A 111 1.57 16.40 10.98
CA ALA A 111 0.58 15.84 10.08
C ALA A 111 -0.69 15.55 10.87
N ASP A 112 -1.83 15.94 10.32
CA ASP A 112 -3.14 15.76 10.95
C ASP A 112 -4.17 15.40 9.88
N VAL A 113 -5.23 14.69 10.28
CA VAL A 113 -6.38 14.46 9.41
C VAL A 113 -7.24 15.71 9.42
N VAL A 114 -7.46 16.30 8.25
CA VAL A 114 -8.20 17.57 8.11
C VAL A 114 -9.47 17.37 7.31
N GLU A 115 -10.40 18.31 7.46
CA GLU A 115 -11.63 18.35 6.66
C GLU A 115 -11.32 18.64 5.19
N TRP A 116 -12.09 18.00 4.31
CA TRP A 116 -12.10 18.28 2.88
C TRP A 116 -12.97 19.51 2.58
N GLU A 117 -12.39 20.50 1.92
CA GLU A 117 -13.13 21.62 1.34
C GLU A 117 -13.89 21.17 0.07
N ALA A 118 -14.93 21.91 -0.33
CA ALA A 118 -15.75 21.56 -1.50
C ALA A 118 -14.90 21.43 -2.78
N ALA A 119 -14.02 22.39 -3.06
CA ALA A 119 -13.15 22.35 -4.23
C ALA A 119 -12.15 21.18 -4.21
N GLU A 120 -11.75 20.72 -3.02
CA GLU A 120 -10.87 19.56 -2.86
C GLU A 120 -11.62 18.26 -3.15
N ARG A 121 -12.89 18.17 -2.74
CA ARG A 121 -13.78 17.04 -3.07
C ARG A 121 -14.02 16.97 -4.57
N ASP A 122 -14.35 18.09 -5.21
CA ASP A 122 -14.52 18.18 -6.66
C ASP A 122 -13.26 17.71 -7.42
N LEU A 123 -12.07 18.08 -6.93
CA LEU A 123 -10.82 17.65 -7.54
C LEU A 123 -10.56 16.15 -7.35
N MET A 124 -10.86 15.58 -6.17
CA MET A 124 -10.75 14.15 -5.92
C MET A 124 -11.72 13.37 -6.82
N GLU A 125 -12.96 13.83 -6.96
CA GLU A 125 -13.94 13.24 -7.88
C GLU A 125 -13.46 13.32 -9.33
N ALA A 126 -12.89 14.46 -9.75
CA ALA A 126 -12.27 14.59 -11.07
C ALA A 126 -11.09 13.63 -11.27
N ALA A 127 -10.30 13.35 -10.22
CA ALA A 127 -9.19 12.41 -10.28
C ALA A 127 -9.68 10.95 -10.41
N LEU A 128 -10.76 10.58 -9.71
CA LEU A 128 -11.42 9.29 -9.87
C LEU A 128 -12.01 9.16 -11.28
N GLY A 129 -12.72 10.19 -11.76
CA GLY A 129 -13.26 10.23 -13.13
C GLY A 129 -12.17 10.18 -14.22
N LEU A 130 -10.98 10.73 -13.95
CA LEU A 130 -9.81 10.56 -14.82
C LEU A 130 -9.37 9.09 -14.85
N LEU A 131 -9.20 8.45 -13.68
CA LEU A 131 -8.81 7.03 -13.60
C LEU A 131 -9.81 6.11 -14.31
N GLU A 132 -11.11 6.35 -14.13
CA GLU A 132 -12.17 5.57 -14.79
C GLU A 132 -12.07 5.62 -16.32
N ARG A 133 -11.68 6.77 -16.86
CA ARG A 133 -11.54 6.98 -18.30
C ARG A 133 -10.28 6.34 -18.85
N VAL A 134 -9.13 6.61 -18.22
CA VAL A 134 -7.82 6.23 -18.78
C VAL A 134 -7.41 4.82 -18.37
N TRP A 135 -7.85 4.36 -17.20
CA TRP A 135 -7.47 3.06 -16.65
C TRP A 135 -8.59 2.44 -15.80
N PRO A 136 -9.74 2.09 -16.41
CA PRO A 136 -10.94 1.63 -15.71
C PRO A 136 -10.69 0.44 -14.78
N GLN A 137 -9.76 -0.45 -15.12
CA GLN A 137 -9.37 -1.58 -14.29
C GLN A 137 -8.77 -1.14 -12.95
N SER A 138 -7.95 -0.08 -12.94
CA SER A 138 -7.39 0.49 -11.72
C SER A 138 -8.47 1.16 -10.89
N ALA A 139 -9.39 1.89 -11.51
CA ALA A 139 -10.52 2.50 -10.80
C ALA A 139 -11.43 1.45 -10.15
N ALA A 140 -11.72 0.35 -10.87
CA ALA A 140 -12.50 -0.76 -10.34
C ALA A 140 -11.79 -1.44 -9.16
N GLU A 141 -10.48 -1.74 -9.28
CA GLU A 141 -9.72 -2.31 -8.17
C GLU A 141 -9.65 -1.38 -6.96
N LEU A 142 -9.49 -0.07 -7.18
CA LEU A 142 -9.45 0.93 -6.11
C LEU A 142 -10.76 0.92 -5.33
N ARG A 143 -11.93 0.88 -5.99
CA ARG A 143 -13.23 0.81 -5.31
C ARG A 143 -13.44 -0.47 -4.50
N GLU A 144 -12.77 -1.56 -4.86
CA GLU A 144 -12.82 -2.80 -4.09
C GLU A 144 -11.88 -2.80 -2.88
N THR A 145 -10.78 -2.04 -2.95
CA THR A 145 -9.71 -2.04 -1.94
C THR A 145 -9.76 -0.85 -0.99
N VAL A 146 -10.31 0.28 -1.42
CA VAL A 146 -10.35 1.54 -0.69
C VAL A 146 -11.80 1.92 -0.41
N VAL A 147 -12.05 2.26 0.84
CA VAL A 147 -13.34 2.66 1.39
C VAL A 147 -13.31 4.14 1.77
N GLU A 148 -12.22 4.59 2.39
CA GLU A 148 -12.04 5.97 2.86
C GLU A 148 -10.79 6.62 2.25
N VAL A 149 -10.94 7.83 1.73
CA VAL A 149 -9.85 8.72 1.32
C VAL A 149 -9.80 9.88 2.32
N ALA A 150 -8.83 9.86 3.22
CA ALA A 150 -8.64 10.90 4.23
C ALA A 150 -7.64 11.95 3.75
N LEU A 151 -7.90 13.22 4.04
CA LEU A 151 -7.01 14.32 3.69
C LEU A 151 -6.02 14.59 4.84
N LEU A 152 -4.74 14.69 4.51
CA LEU A 152 -3.70 15.10 5.45
C LEU A 152 -3.36 16.58 5.27
N GLY A 153 -3.35 17.30 6.38
CA GLY A 153 -2.68 18.60 6.54
C GLY A 153 -1.26 18.42 7.04
N GLY A 154 -0.44 19.47 6.92
CA GLY A 154 0.96 19.46 7.35
C GLY A 154 1.94 18.92 6.31
N ALA A 155 3.21 18.82 6.70
CA ALA A 155 4.33 18.52 5.80
C ALA A 155 5.12 17.27 6.19
N ALA A 156 4.69 16.52 7.22
CA ALA A 156 5.43 15.34 7.68
C ALA A 156 5.26 14.11 6.78
N ILE A 157 4.11 14.01 6.11
CA ILE A 157 3.69 12.80 5.42
C ILE A 157 3.00 13.20 4.11
N ASP A 158 3.54 12.74 2.97
CA ASP A 158 3.00 12.99 1.62
C ASP A 158 1.76 12.13 1.30
N GLY A 159 1.66 11.00 1.98
CA GLY A 159 0.61 10.00 1.86
C GLY A 159 1.07 8.72 2.56
N PHE A 160 0.11 7.90 3.01
CA PHE A 160 0.40 6.56 3.49
C PHE A 160 -0.87 5.71 3.60
N THR A 161 -0.64 4.41 3.80
CA THR A 161 -1.63 3.45 4.27
C THR A 161 -1.14 2.79 5.56
N ASP A 162 -2.08 2.33 6.36
CA ASP A 162 -1.80 1.65 7.62
C ASP A 162 -2.63 0.37 7.71
N PHE A 163 -1.94 -0.75 7.93
CA PHE A 163 -2.56 -2.06 8.05
C PHE A 163 -3.65 -2.08 9.14
N ALA A 164 -3.49 -1.30 10.21
CA ALA A 164 -4.45 -1.24 11.31
C ALA A 164 -5.76 -0.52 10.94
N VAL A 165 -5.82 0.18 9.81
CA VAL A 165 -7.02 0.82 9.27
C VAL A 165 -7.14 0.48 7.77
N HIS A 166 -7.00 -0.80 7.45
CA HIS A 166 -7.09 -1.29 6.08
C HIS A 166 -8.36 -0.80 5.39
N GLY A 167 -8.25 -0.39 4.12
CA GLY A 167 -9.33 0.27 3.39
C GLY A 167 -9.31 1.79 3.49
N ALA A 168 -8.49 2.39 4.36
CA ALA A 168 -8.22 3.83 4.34
C ALA A 168 -6.93 4.15 3.57
N VAL A 169 -6.99 5.16 2.71
CA VAL A 169 -5.82 5.82 2.13
C VAL A 169 -5.75 7.26 2.64
N LEU A 170 -4.56 7.72 3.00
CA LEU A 170 -4.35 9.09 3.46
C LEU A 170 -3.53 9.84 2.43
N VAL A 171 -4.06 10.94 1.90
CA VAL A 171 -3.45 11.73 0.83
C VAL A 171 -3.14 13.13 1.35
N ASN A 172 -1.91 13.62 1.16
CA ASN A 172 -1.58 14.98 1.56
C ASN A 172 -2.22 16.03 0.64
N ARG A 173 -2.75 17.11 1.23
CA ARG A 173 -3.36 18.25 0.53
C ARG A 173 -2.46 18.82 -0.58
N SER A 174 -1.15 18.81 -0.42
CA SER A 174 -0.20 19.25 -1.45
C SER A 174 -0.26 18.40 -2.73
N ARG A 175 -0.81 17.18 -2.70
CA ARG A 175 -1.03 16.32 -3.88
C ARG A 175 -2.25 16.72 -4.69
N LEU A 176 -3.11 17.60 -4.15
CA LEU A 176 -4.26 18.16 -4.88
C LEU A 176 -3.87 19.38 -5.72
N GLN A 177 -2.69 19.97 -5.47
CA GLN A 177 -2.19 21.14 -6.20
C GLN A 177 -1.33 20.70 -7.40
N GLY A 178 -1.14 21.57 -8.40
CA GLY A 178 -0.16 21.34 -9.45
C GLY A 178 1.27 21.22 -8.88
N SER A 179 2.13 20.39 -9.49
CA SER A 179 3.55 20.37 -9.09
C SER A 179 4.27 21.61 -9.62
N GLN A 180 5.43 21.91 -9.03
CA GLN A 180 6.34 22.93 -9.55
C GLN A 180 6.76 22.63 -11.00
N ASP A 181 6.92 21.35 -11.33
CA ASP A 181 7.24 20.88 -12.69
C ASP A 181 6.04 20.92 -13.66
N GLY A 182 4.87 21.39 -13.22
CA GLY A 182 3.68 21.57 -14.06
C GLY A 182 2.75 20.36 -14.20
N VAL A 183 2.93 19.28 -13.42
CA VAL A 183 1.98 18.15 -13.42
C VAL A 183 0.67 18.60 -12.76
N PRO A 184 -0.50 18.45 -13.43
CA PRO A 184 -1.79 18.89 -12.89
C PRO A 184 -2.15 18.25 -11.55
N GLY A 185 -2.84 19.00 -10.69
CA GLY A 185 -3.32 18.51 -9.39
C GLY A 185 -4.19 17.26 -9.51
N VAL A 186 -5.08 17.20 -10.51
CA VAL A 186 -5.92 16.02 -10.79
C VAL A 186 -5.09 14.77 -11.11
N VAL A 187 -4.00 14.91 -11.87
CA VAL A 187 -3.07 13.81 -12.21
C VAL A 187 -2.29 13.39 -10.97
N ARG A 188 -1.82 14.35 -10.16
CA ARG A 188 -1.09 14.07 -8.92
C ARG A 188 -1.98 13.40 -7.86
N CYS A 189 -3.26 13.77 -7.79
CA CYS A 189 -4.25 13.13 -6.95
C CYS A 189 -4.53 11.70 -7.43
N ALA A 190 -4.75 11.49 -8.74
CA ALA A 190 -4.92 10.15 -9.31
C ALA A 190 -3.69 9.25 -9.06
N GLU A 191 -2.47 9.78 -9.22
CA GLU A 191 -1.23 9.08 -8.89
C GLU A 191 -1.20 8.70 -7.39
N ALA A 192 -1.56 9.61 -6.49
CA ALA A 192 -1.60 9.33 -5.05
C ALA A 192 -2.63 8.23 -4.71
N LEU A 193 -3.80 8.23 -5.34
CA LEU A 193 -4.81 7.20 -5.15
C LEU A 193 -4.32 5.83 -5.64
N VAL A 194 -3.68 5.76 -6.81
CA VAL A 194 -3.07 4.51 -7.33
C VAL A 194 -1.93 4.06 -6.44
N HIS A 195 -1.11 4.99 -5.95
CA HIS A 195 0.04 4.72 -5.08
C HIS A 195 -0.40 4.09 -3.76
N GLU A 196 -1.27 4.78 -3.03
CA GLU A 196 -1.74 4.30 -1.72
C GLU A 196 -2.66 3.08 -1.88
N GLY A 197 -3.53 3.08 -2.90
CA GLY A 197 -4.36 1.92 -3.24
C GLY A 197 -3.53 0.67 -3.53
N ALA A 198 -2.38 0.80 -4.20
CA ALA A 198 -1.46 -0.32 -4.43
C ALA A 198 -0.79 -0.82 -3.15
N HIS A 199 -0.49 0.04 -2.18
CA HIS A 199 -0.05 -0.40 -0.85
C HIS A 199 -1.14 -1.17 -0.11
N THR A 200 -2.39 -0.66 -0.09
CA THR A 200 -3.54 -1.37 0.47
C THR A 200 -3.72 -2.73 -0.20
N ARG A 201 -3.65 -2.77 -1.53
CA ARG A 201 -3.74 -4.00 -2.32
C ARG A 201 -2.65 -5.01 -1.97
N CYS A 202 -1.39 -4.58 -1.84
CA CYS A 202 -0.28 -5.44 -1.41
C CYS A 202 -0.51 -5.99 0.00
N ASN A 203 -0.97 -5.14 0.93
CA ASN A 203 -1.26 -5.55 2.30
C ASN A 203 -2.33 -6.65 2.36
N ALA A 204 -3.41 -6.53 1.59
CA ALA A 204 -4.44 -7.58 1.52
C ALA A 204 -3.91 -8.88 0.89
N ALA A 205 -3.16 -8.77 -0.21
CA ALA A 205 -2.59 -9.93 -0.89
C ALA A 205 -1.65 -10.75 0.00
N ALA A 206 -0.75 -10.06 0.72
CA ALA A 206 0.23 -10.71 1.59
C ALA A 206 -0.43 -11.51 2.74
N VAL A 207 -1.69 -11.21 3.05
CA VAL A 207 -2.49 -11.95 4.03
C VAL A 207 -2.98 -13.28 3.46
N ALA A 208 -3.29 -13.37 2.17
CA ALA A 208 -3.64 -14.62 1.52
C ALA A 208 -2.39 -15.44 1.18
N GLU A 209 -1.43 -14.81 0.50
CA GLU A 209 -0.20 -15.44 0.03
C GLU A 209 0.99 -14.50 0.23
N PRO A 210 1.88 -14.75 1.22
CA PRO A 210 3.02 -13.89 1.49
C PRO A 210 3.96 -13.74 0.30
N PHE A 211 4.49 -12.53 0.09
CA PHE A 211 5.48 -12.26 -0.97
C PHE A 211 6.92 -12.61 -0.57
N LEU A 212 7.19 -12.57 0.73
CA LEU A 212 8.50 -12.78 1.30
C LEU A 212 8.49 -14.04 2.15
N LEU A 213 9.60 -14.78 2.11
CA LEU A 213 9.84 -15.82 3.08
C LEU A 213 9.95 -15.17 4.47
N PRO A 214 9.52 -15.85 5.54
CA PRO A 214 9.83 -15.41 6.90
C PRO A 214 11.33 -15.17 7.02
N ASP A 215 11.73 -14.04 7.62
CA ASP A 215 13.12 -13.81 7.95
C ASP A 215 13.65 -15.05 8.68
N ARG A 216 14.76 -15.62 8.19
CA ARG A 216 15.43 -16.75 8.83
C ARG A 216 16.12 -16.26 10.10
N ALA A 217 15.34 -15.76 11.07
CA ALA A 217 15.81 -15.49 12.40
C ALA A 217 16.36 -16.80 12.98
N GLY A 218 17.69 -16.91 13.12
CA GLY A 218 18.30 -17.99 13.89
C GLY A 218 19.33 -18.89 13.20
N ARG A 219 20.15 -18.42 12.25
CA ARG A 219 21.40 -19.15 11.88
C ARG A 219 22.71 -18.50 12.33
N GLY A 220 22.68 -17.45 13.15
CA GLY A 220 23.91 -16.96 13.77
C GLY A 220 23.66 -15.90 14.84
N GLY A 221 23.97 -16.25 16.09
CA GLY A 221 24.26 -15.32 17.19
C GLY A 221 23.13 -14.42 17.67
N ALA A 222 22.96 -14.33 18.99
CA ALA A 222 21.94 -13.52 19.65
C ALA A 222 22.05 -11.99 19.45
N ASP A 223 22.95 -11.50 18.58
CA ASP A 223 23.31 -10.08 18.47
C ASP A 223 23.06 -9.42 17.10
N GLN A 224 22.58 -10.14 16.06
CA GLN A 224 22.39 -9.55 14.71
C GLN A 224 20.99 -9.78 14.09
N GLY A 225 19.97 -10.08 14.90
CA GLY A 225 18.63 -10.48 14.45
C GLY A 225 17.71 -9.36 13.94
N GLY A 226 18.23 -8.33 13.27
CA GLY A 226 17.41 -7.27 12.66
C GLY A 226 16.88 -7.66 11.28
N PRO A 227 15.75 -7.07 10.82
CA PRO A 227 15.26 -7.29 9.46
C PRO A 227 16.28 -6.78 8.43
N VAL A 228 16.38 -7.43 7.27
CA VAL A 228 17.28 -6.97 6.19
C VAL A 228 16.83 -5.58 5.72
N LEU A 229 17.72 -4.60 5.90
CA LEU A 229 17.51 -3.22 5.47
C LEU A 229 18.20 -2.97 4.13
N VAL A 230 17.45 -2.41 3.18
CA VAL A 230 17.91 -2.13 1.81
C VAL A 230 17.64 -0.68 1.45
N ALA A 231 18.54 -0.08 0.67
CA ALA A 231 18.32 1.24 0.10
C ALA A 231 17.09 1.22 -0.83
N THR A 232 16.29 2.28 -0.81
CA THR A 232 15.08 2.38 -1.64
C THR A 232 15.11 3.61 -2.53
N PRO A 233 14.57 3.57 -3.76
CA PRO A 233 14.64 4.72 -4.68
C PRO A 233 13.91 5.99 -4.23
N LEU A 234 12.96 5.89 -3.30
CA LEU A 234 12.07 6.99 -2.90
C LEU A 234 12.44 7.58 -1.54
N ARG A 235 13.36 6.96 -0.79
CA ARG A 235 13.76 7.43 0.54
C ARG A 235 15.27 7.28 0.75
N ALA A 236 15.85 8.23 1.47
CA ALA A 236 17.26 8.17 1.83
C ALA A 236 17.56 7.12 2.91
N ASP A 237 16.60 6.80 3.79
CA ASP A 237 16.76 5.80 4.84
C ASP A 237 16.59 4.37 4.30
N PRO A 238 17.47 3.42 4.68
CA PRO A 238 17.26 2.00 4.40
C PRO A 238 15.93 1.49 4.98
N ARG A 239 15.22 0.65 4.24
CA ARG A 239 13.90 0.11 4.63
C ARG A 239 13.94 -1.41 4.68
N PRO A 240 13.07 -2.07 5.47
CA PRO A 240 12.88 -3.50 5.40
C PRO A 240 12.54 -3.94 3.97
N LEU A 241 12.96 -5.15 3.59
CA LEU A 241 12.73 -5.71 2.26
C LEU A 241 11.23 -5.71 1.85
N THR A 242 10.32 -5.90 2.80
CA THR A 242 8.86 -5.75 2.59
C THR A 242 8.48 -4.38 2.04
N GLY A 243 9.10 -3.31 2.56
CA GLY A 243 8.87 -1.96 2.07
C GLY A 243 9.34 -1.78 0.63
N LEU A 244 10.53 -2.31 0.29
CA LEU A 244 11.01 -2.29 -1.09
C LEU A 244 10.11 -3.09 -2.04
N PHE A 245 9.61 -4.25 -1.61
CA PHE A 245 8.68 -5.06 -2.41
C PHE A 245 7.44 -4.27 -2.78
N GLN A 246 6.76 -3.69 -1.78
CA GLN A 246 5.55 -2.89 -2.01
C GLN A 246 5.84 -1.67 -2.90
N GLN A 247 6.95 -0.99 -2.64
CA GLN A 247 7.37 0.16 -3.44
C GLN A 247 7.64 -0.21 -4.90
N THR A 248 8.18 -1.40 -5.17
CA THR A 248 8.41 -1.90 -6.54
C THR A 248 7.08 -2.04 -7.29
N VAL A 249 6.07 -2.62 -6.64
CA VAL A 249 4.71 -2.76 -7.21
C VAL A 249 4.06 -1.40 -7.45
N VAL A 250 4.16 -0.48 -6.48
CA VAL A 250 3.62 0.88 -6.57
C VAL A 250 4.25 1.67 -7.72
N LEU A 251 5.57 1.58 -7.88
CA LEU A 251 6.29 2.24 -8.98
C LEU A 251 5.88 1.63 -10.33
N ALA A 252 5.77 0.31 -10.45
CA ALA A 252 5.31 -0.34 -11.67
C ALA A 252 3.88 0.10 -12.04
N ARG A 253 2.96 0.18 -11.07
CA ARG A 253 1.60 0.67 -11.30
C ARG A 253 1.54 2.16 -11.65
N SER A 254 2.44 2.96 -11.07
CA SER A 254 2.56 4.36 -11.43
C SER A 254 3.08 4.52 -12.87
N VAL A 255 4.02 3.69 -13.32
CA VAL A 255 4.47 3.62 -14.73
C VAL A 255 3.30 3.28 -15.66
N LEU A 256 2.46 2.29 -15.30
CA LEU A 256 1.27 1.93 -16.08
C LEU A 256 0.25 3.07 -16.15
N LEU A 257 -0.02 3.77 -15.04
CA LEU A 257 -0.89 4.95 -15.03
C LEU A 257 -0.42 6.00 -16.04
N TYR A 258 0.87 6.34 -16.02
CA TYR A 258 1.40 7.37 -16.91
C TYR A 258 1.44 6.93 -18.38
N ARG A 259 1.55 5.63 -18.67
CA ARG A 259 1.33 5.11 -20.04
C ARG A 259 -0.11 5.28 -20.50
N ALA A 260 -1.08 5.01 -19.62
CA ALA A 260 -2.49 5.24 -19.91
C ALA A 260 -2.78 6.73 -20.15
N LEU A 261 -2.16 7.62 -19.36
CA LEU A 261 -2.30 9.07 -19.53
C LEU A 261 -1.68 9.61 -20.83
N ALA A 262 -0.65 8.95 -21.38
CA ALA A 262 0.02 9.40 -22.62
C ALA A 262 -0.90 9.39 -23.85
N GLY A 263 -2.03 8.66 -23.79
CA GLY A 263 -3.04 8.63 -24.84
C GLY A 263 -4.09 9.76 -24.76
N GLU A 264 -4.10 10.57 -23.69
CA GLU A 264 -5.13 11.59 -23.48
C GLU A 264 -4.72 12.96 -24.06
N PRO A 265 -5.40 13.47 -25.11
CA PRO A 265 -5.06 14.74 -25.72
C PRO A 265 -5.51 15.98 -24.92
N PHE A 266 -6.21 15.80 -23.79
CA PHE A 266 -6.95 16.87 -23.10
C PHE A 266 -6.42 17.24 -21.69
N LEU A 267 -5.18 16.89 -21.34
CA LEU A 267 -4.59 17.29 -20.05
C LEU A 267 -3.68 18.53 -20.19
N PRO A 268 -4.16 19.75 -19.90
CA PRO A 268 -3.30 20.91 -19.66
C PRO A 268 -2.80 20.96 -18.20
N PRO A 269 -1.53 21.38 -17.91
CA PRO A 269 -0.45 21.76 -18.82
C PRO A 269 0.36 20.56 -19.35
N GLY A 270 1.15 20.83 -20.39
CA GLY A 270 1.38 19.91 -21.52
C GLY A 270 2.18 18.61 -21.28
N PRO A 271 2.18 17.73 -22.32
CA PRO A 271 2.76 16.38 -22.31
C PRO A 271 4.18 16.25 -21.76
N ALA A 272 4.98 17.33 -21.78
CA ALA A 272 6.35 17.35 -21.29
C ALA A 272 6.47 17.09 -19.78
N ALA A 273 5.62 17.72 -18.94
CA ALA A 273 5.68 17.54 -17.49
C ALA A 273 5.29 16.11 -17.08
N VAL A 274 4.22 15.59 -17.72
CA VAL A 274 3.77 14.20 -17.56
C VAL A 274 4.84 13.21 -18.03
N GLY A 275 5.48 13.48 -19.17
CA GLY A 275 6.59 12.68 -19.69
C GLY A 275 7.83 12.67 -18.79
N ALA A 276 8.21 13.82 -18.24
CA ALA A 276 9.33 13.92 -17.29
C ALA A 276 9.03 13.15 -15.98
N ARG A 277 7.80 13.27 -15.48
CA ARG A 277 7.36 12.50 -14.31
C ARG A 277 7.33 11.00 -14.57
N TYR A 278 6.85 10.58 -15.74
CA TYR A 278 6.91 9.18 -16.18
C TYR A 278 8.34 8.64 -16.20
N ALA A 279 9.28 9.38 -16.80
CA ALA A 279 10.69 8.97 -16.87
C ALA A 279 11.28 8.77 -15.46
N LYS A 280 11.03 9.71 -14.54
CA LYS A 280 11.49 9.59 -13.14
C LYS A 280 10.91 8.35 -12.44
N LEU A 281 9.62 8.07 -12.64
CA LEU A 281 8.98 6.88 -12.07
C LEU A 281 9.57 5.60 -12.66
N LEU A 282 9.82 5.57 -13.96
CA LEU A 282 10.40 4.43 -14.65
C LEU A 282 11.83 4.13 -14.16
N ASP A 283 12.66 5.14 -13.99
CA ASP A 283 14.02 4.97 -13.48
C ASP A 283 14.02 4.47 -12.03
N GLY A 284 13.14 5.02 -11.19
CA GLY A 284 12.91 4.52 -9.84
C GLY A 284 12.44 3.06 -9.84
N ALA A 285 11.52 2.69 -10.73
CA ALA A 285 11.01 1.33 -10.85
C ALA A 285 12.11 0.33 -11.27
N ARG A 286 12.95 0.73 -12.24
CA ARG A 286 14.13 -0.05 -12.66
C ARG A 286 15.11 -0.27 -11.53
N GLN A 287 15.41 0.77 -10.76
CA GLN A 287 16.26 0.65 -9.58
C GLN A 287 15.64 -0.31 -8.56
N ALA A 288 14.35 -0.18 -8.26
CA ALA A 288 13.65 -1.04 -7.30
C ALA A 288 13.67 -2.52 -7.72
N VAL A 289 13.36 -2.81 -8.98
CA VAL A 289 13.41 -4.18 -9.53
C VAL A 289 14.81 -4.77 -9.46
N ARG A 290 15.85 -4.01 -9.83
CA ARG A 290 17.24 -4.51 -9.74
C ARG A 290 17.64 -4.80 -8.29
N THR A 291 17.33 -3.91 -7.36
CA THR A 291 17.62 -4.12 -5.93
C THR A 291 16.87 -5.35 -5.41
N LEU A 292 15.58 -5.49 -5.71
CA LEU A 292 14.78 -6.62 -5.23
C LEU A 292 15.20 -7.96 -5.87
N ALA A 293 15.63 -7.94 -7.14
CA ALA A 293 16.18 -9.11 -7.82
C ALA A 293 17.46 -9.64 -7.16
N ALA A 294 18.29 -8.76 -6.57
CA ALA A 294 19.45 -9.18 -5.77
C ALA A 294 19.06 -9.88 -4.46
N HIS A 295 17.77 -9.84 -4.07
CA HIS A 295 17.21 -10.51 -2.90
C HIS A 295 16.13 -11.55 -3.29
N THR A 296 16.23 -12.14 -4.48
CA THR A 296 15.25 -13.12 -5.00
C THR A 296 15.10 -14.35 -4.09
N ASP A 297 16.17 -14.74 -3.39
CA ASP A 297 16.17 -15.87 -2.44
C ASP A 297 15.34 -15.60 -1.18
N SER A 298 15.01 -14.34 -0.90
CA SER A 298 14.12 -13.94 0.19
C SER A 298 12.64 -13.91 -0.24
N LEU A 299 12.35 -14.12 -1.53
CA LEU A 299 10.98 -14.09 -2.05
C LEU A 299 10.34 -15.49 -2.02
N THR A 300 9.02 -15.53 -1.83
CA THR A 300 8.23 -16.74 -2.12
C THR A 300 8.08 -16.96 -3.63
N PRO A 301 7.59 -18.13 -4.09
CA PRO A 301 7.21 -18.30 -5.49
C PRO A 301 6.23 -17.22 -5.99
N HIS A 302 5.28 -16.81 -5.13
CA HIS A 302 4.37 -15.71 -5.40
C HIS A 302 5.10 -14.38 -5.58
N GLY A 303 5.98 -14.02 -4.64
CA GLY A 303 6.78 -12.80 -4.70
C GLY A 303 7.65 -12.74 -5.95
N ARG A 304 8.24 -13.86 -6.37
CA ARG A 304 9.02 -13.95 -7.63
C ARG A 304 8.16 -13.69 -8.86
N THR A 305 6.94 -14.24 -8.89
CA THR A 305 5.99 -14.02 -10.00
C THR A 305 5.62 -12.55 -10.12
N VAL A 306 5.28 -11.90 -9.00
CA VAL A 306 4.95 -10.47 -8.98
C VAL A 306 6.15 -9.60 -9.36
N LEU A 307 7.36 -9.93 -8.89
CA LEU A 307 8.58 -9.23 -9.31
C LEU A 307 8.82 -9.36 -10.82
N ALA A 308 8.62 -10.55 -11.39
CA ALA A 308 8.75 -10.76 -12.84
C ALA A 308 7.74 -9.93 -13.64
N GLU A 309 6.50 -9.82 -13.17
CA GLU A 309 5.49 -8.93 -13.75
C GLU A 309 5.90 -7.45 -13.66
N CYS A 310 6.46 -7.02 -12.52
CA CYS A 310 7.00 -5.67 -12.37
C CYS A 310 8.11 -5.40 -13.40
N ALA A 311 9.04 -6.35 -13.57
CA ALA A 311 10.14 -6.26 -14.54
C ALA A 311 9.61 -6.18 -15.99
N ALA A 312 8.61 -6.98 -16.32
CA ALA A 312 7.96 -6.96 -17.64
C ALA A 312 7.31 -5.60 -17.93
N VAL A 313 6.61 -5.03 -16.95
CA VAL A 313 6.00 -3.69 -17.07
C VAL A 313 7.07 -2.64 -17.40
N ILE A 314 8.23 -2.65 -16.74
CA ILE A 314 9.25 -1.61 -16.93
C ILE A 314 10.18 -1.85 -18.13
N GLY A 315 10.05 -2.99 -18.82
CA GLY A 315 10.89 -3.37 -19.95
C GLY A 315 12.31 -3.79 -19.55
N GLU A 316 12.49 -4.30 -18.33
CA GLU A 316 13.76 -4.91 -17.90
C GLU A 316 13.69 -6.42 -18.20
N PRO A 317 14.67 -6.99 -18.93
CA PRO A 317 14.70 -8.43 -19.16
C PRO A 317 14.86 -9.14 -17.82
N ALA A 318 13.99 -10.12 -17.55
CA ALA A 318 14.16 -11.00 -16.41
C ALA A 318 15.49 -11.73 -16.59
N ARG A 319 16.56 -11.25 -15.93
CA ARG A 319 17.81 -11.99 -15.85
C ARG A 319 17.49 -13.27 -15.11
N HIS A 320 17.23 -14.33 -15.87
CA HIS A 320 17.16 -15.67 -15.33
C HIS A 320 18.55 -15.90 -14.76
N SER A 321 18.63 -15.88 -13.42
CA SER A 321 19.77 -16.41 -12.69
C SER A 321 19.97 -17.82 -13.25
N GLY A 322 21.00 -17.95 -14.08
CA GLY A 322 21.33 -19.20 -14.74
C GLY A 322 21.71 -20.21 -13.68
N TYR A 323 20.74 -20.99 -13.23
CA TYR A 323 21.02 -22.36 -12.86
C TYR A 323 21.26 -23.08 -14.20
N ALA A 324 22.48 -22.97 -14.71
CA ALA A 324 22.95 -23.94 -15.68
C ALA A 324 22.84 -25.30 -14.97
N PRO A 325 22.11 -26.28 -15.53
CA PRO A 325 22.24 -27.65 -15.04
C PRO A 325 23.72 -27.98 -15.12
N GLU A 326 24.33 -28.42 -14.01
CA GLU A 326 25.65 -29.05 -14.10
C GLU A 326 25.49 -30.20 -15.10
N ASP A 327 26.12 -30.02 -16.27
CA ASP A 327 26.29 -31.06 -17.27
C ASP A 327 26.86 -32.26 -16.54
N SER A 328 25.99 -33.25 -16.35
CA SER A 328 26.34 -34.55 -15.84
C SER A 328 27.30 -35.14 -16.86
N ALA A 329 28.59 -35.16 -16.51
CA ALA A 329 29.62 -35.75 -17.34
C ALA A 329 29.17 -37.16 -17.78
N PRO A 330 29.22 -37.49 -19.08
CA PRO A 330 28.92 -38.84 -19.52
C PRO A 330 30.03 -39.76 -18.98
N GLY A 331 29.64 -40.69 -18.12
CA GLY A 331 30.48 -41.81 -17.73
C GLY A 331 30.96 -42.54 -18.98
N GLY A 332 32.28 -42.56 -19.19
CA GLY A 332 32.90 -43.40 -20.21
C GLY A 332 32.81 -44.88 -19.81
N PRO A 333 32.52 -45.80 -20.76
CA PRO A 333 32.58 -47.23 -20.48
C PRO A 333 34.02 -47.76 -20.50
N ALA A 334 34.18 -48.89 -19.82
CA ALA A 334 35.38 -49.69 -19.63
C ALA A 334 36.01 -50.25 -20.92
#